data_AF-A0A8I0IE11-F1
#
_entry.id   AF-A0A8I0IE11-F1
#
_cell.length_a   1.000
_cell.length_b   1.000
_cell.length_c   1.000
_cell.angle_alpha   90.00
_cell.angle_beta   90.00
_cell.angle_gamma   90.00
#
_symmetry.space_group_name_H-M   'P 1'
#
loop_
_entity.id
_entity.type
_entity.pdbx_description
1 polymer ?
#
loop_
_entity_poly.entity_id
_entity_poly.type
_entity_poly.pdbx_seq_one_letter_code
_entity_poly.pdbx_strand_id
1 'polypeptide(L)' 'MYSALWRILPGPWWVRLVLVLVLIAAVLFALVEWVFPYVNELLPTPDVTVEQP' A
#
# COMPACT_ATOMS: atom_id res chain seq x y z
N MET A 1 10.47 4.11 25.20
CA MET A 1 9.50 4.68 24.25
C MET A 1 9.40 3.92 22.91
N TYR A 2 10.40 3.14 22.48
CA TYR A 2 10.22 2.11 21.42
C TYR A 2 9.82 0.72 21.95
N SER A 3 9.83 0.54 23.27
CA SER A 3 9.60 -0.74 23.95
C SER A 3 8.13 -1.19 23.95
N ALA A 4 7.16 -0.29 23.84
CA ALA A 4 5.74 -0.65 23.79
C ALA A 4 5.38 -1.36 22.48
N LEU A 5 5.89 -0.85 21.34
CA LEU A 5 5.68 -1.46 20.03
C LEU A 5 6.38 -2.82 19.91
N TRP A 6 7.57 -2.95 20.52
CA TRP A 6 8.33 -4.21 20.61
C TRP A 6 7.82 -5.18 21.68
N ARG A 7 6.75 -4.87 22.43
CA ARG A 7 6.12 -5.81 23.38
C ARG A 7 4.82 -6.42 22.85
N ILE A 8 4.17 -5.77 21.89
CA ILE A 8 2.91 -6.22 21.30
C ILE A 8 3.12 -7.23 20.18
N LEU A 9 4.20 -7.12 19.39
CA LEU A 9 4.46 -8.10 18.33
C LEU A 9 5.08 -9.38 18.91
N PRO A 10 4.41 -10.54 18.84
CA PRO A 10 4.99 -11.81 19.27
C PRO A 10 6.12 -12.23 18.31
N GLY A 11 7.19 -12.77 18.88
CA GLY A 11 8.29 -13.38 18.11
C GLY A 11 9.55 -12.53 17.94
N PRO A 12 10.63 -13.17 17.46
CA PRO A 12 11.95 -12.56 17.25
C PRO A 12 11.91 -11.42 16.22
N TRP A 13 12.96 -10.59 16.23
CA TRP A 13 13.04 -9.34 15.45
C TRP A 13 12.72 -9.50 13.95
N TRP A 14 13.05 -10.66 13.35
CA TRP A 14 12.77 -10.96 11.95
C TRP A 14 11.28 -11.21 11.67
N VAL A 15 10.55 -11.85 12.59
CA VAL A 15 9.08 -12.07 12.45
C VAL A 15 8.36 -10.74 12.42
N ARG A 16 8.81 -9.79 13.24
CA ARG A 16 8.26 -8.43 13.28
C ARG A 16 8.49 -7.69 11.98
N LEU A 17 9.68 -7.83 11.41
CA LEU A 17 10.02 -7.24 10.12
C LEU A 17 9.13 -7.80 9.01
N VAL A 18 8.93 -9.12 8.96
CA VAL A 18 8.04 -9.77 7.99
C VAL A 18 6.59 -9.27 8.16
N LEU A 19 6.08 -9.21 9.39
CA LEU A 19 4.72 -8.72 9.66
C LEU A 19 4.50 -7.27 9.20
N VAL A 20 5.47 -6.40 9.46
CA VAL A 20 5.42 -5.00 8.99
C VAL A 20 5.44 -4.95 7.46
N LEU A 21 6.27 -5.76 6.81
CA LEU A 21 6.37 -5.82 5.36
C LEU A 21 5.05 -6.31 4.73
N VAL A 22 4.43 -7.33 5.33
CA VAL A 22 3.10 -7.82 4.93
C VAL A 22 2.02 -6.76 5.12
N LEU A 23 2.04 -6.02 6.24
CA LEU A 23 1.11 -4.91 6.48
C LEU A 23 1.25 -3.82 5.43
N ILE A 24 2.48 -3.43 5.09
CA ILE A 24 2.75 -2.44 4.04
C ILE A 24 2.25 -2.94 2.69
N ALA A 25 2.57 -4.19 2.33
CA ALA A 25 2.10 -4.80 1.09
C ALA A 25 0.57 -4.85 1.02
N ALA A 26 -0.11 -5.19 2.12
CA ALA A 26 -1.57 -5.21 2.20
C ALA A 26 -2.17 -3.81 2.01
N VAL A 27 -1.57 -2.77 2.59
CA VAL A 27 -2.01 -1.38 2.41
C VAL A 27 -1.81 -0.91 0.97
N LEU A 28 -0.64 -1.20 0.38
CA LEU A 28 -0.38 -0.87 -1.01
C LEU A 28 -1.33 -1.59 -1.96
N PHE A 29 -1.57 -2.89 -1.73
CA PHE A 29 -2.53 -3.67 -2.49
C PHE A 29 -3.93 -3.06 -2.39
N ALA A 30 -4.35 -2.70 -1.17
CA ALA A 30 -5.66 -2.08 -0.96
C ALA A 30 -5.79 -0.71 -1.64
N LEU A 31 -4.73 0.09 -1.63
CA LEU A 31 -4.68 1.37 -2.32
C LEU A 31 -4.80 1.19 -3.83
N VAL A 32 -4.10 0.21 -4.41
CA VAL A 32 -4.14 -0.05 -5.86
C VAL A 32 -5.47 -0.66 -6.29
N GLU A 33 -5.99 -1.64 -5.57
CA GLU A 33 -7.20 -2.36 -6.01
C GLU A 33 -8.48 -1.57 -5.73
N TRP A 34 -8.55 -0.89 -4.58
CA TRP A 34 -9.77 -0.18 -4.17
C TRP A 34 -9.67 1.33 -4.28
N VAL A 35 -8.56 1.96 -3.89
CA VAL A 35 -8.51 3.44 -3.87
C VAL A 35 -8.23 4.01 -5.25
N PHE A 36 -7.33 3.40 -6.02
CA PHE A 36 -6.99 3.82 -7.37
C PHE A 36 -8.20 3.95 -8.31
N PRO A 37 -9.16 3.02 -8.40
CA PRO A 37 -10.31 3.20 -9.30
C PRO A 37 -11.13 4.46 -8.94
N TYR A 38 -11.38 4.72 -7.65
CA TYR A 38 -12.07 5.94 -7.23
C TYR A 38 -11.28 7.20 -7.54
N VAL A 39 -9.95 7.17 -7.37
CA VAL A 39 -9.08 8.31 -7.70
C VAL A 39 -9.04 8.54 -9.20
N ASN A 40 -9.00 7.48 -10.00
CA ASN A 40 -8.96 7.55 -11.45
C ASN A 40 -10.22 8.20 -12.05
N GLU A 41 -11.38 8.03 -11.41
CA GLU A 41 -12.63 8.73 -11.80
C GLU A 41 -12.57 10.25 -11.57
N LEU A 42 -11.77 10.71 -10.60
CA LEU A 42 -11.62 12.13 -10.26
C LEU A 42 -10.58 12.83 -11.14
N LEU A 43 -9.69 12.07 -11.77
CA LEU A 43 -8.63 12.62 -12.61
C LEU A 43 -9.14 12.87 -14.03
N PRO A 44 -8.85 14.06 -14.61
CA PRO A 44 -9.09 14.29 -16.03
C PRO A 44 -8.35 13.23 -16.85
N THR A 45 -9.01 12.69 -17.88
CA THR A 45 -8.35 11.77 -18.80
C THR A 45 -7.14 12.50 -19.42
N PRO A 46 -5.92 11.95 -19.31
CA PRO A 46 -4.76 12.57 -19.92
C PRO A 46 -4.92 12.60 -21.44
N ASP A 47 -4.54 13.72 -22.06
CA ASP A 47 -4.56 13.86 -23.52
C ASP A 47 -3.61 12.83 -24.14
N VAL A 48 -4.19 11.82 -24.78
CA VAL A 48 -3.43 10.85 -25.56
C VAL A 48 -3.00 11.51 -26.87
N THR A 49 -1.70 11.82 -26.99
CA THR A 49 -1.11 12.38 -28.21
C THR A 49 -0.88 11.34 -29.32
N VAL A 50 -1.27 10.09 -29.07
CA VAL A 50 -1.24 9.02 -30.06
C VAL A 50 -2.60 8.98 -30.75
N GLU A 51 -2.65 9.37 -32.02
CA GLU A 51 -3.81 9.15 -32.88
C GLU A 51 -4.08 7.63 -32.94
N GLN A 52 -5.21 7.21 -32.38
CA GLN A 52 -5.68 5.84 -32.54
C GLN A 52 -6.09 5.66 -34.02
N PRO A 53 -5.55 4.65 -34.73
CA PRO A 53 -5.80 4.45 -36.16
C PRO A 53 -7.26 4.10 -36.46
#